data_AF-A0A315Z5B1-F1
#
_entry.id   AF-A0A315Z5B1-F1
#
_cell.length_a   1.000
_cell.length_b   1.000
_cell.length_c   1.000
_cell.angle_alpha   90.00
_cell.angle_beta   90.00
_cell.angle_gamma   90.00
#
_symmetry.space_group_name_H-M   'P 1'
#
loop_
_entity.id
_entity.type
_entity.pdbx_description
1 polymer ?
#
loop_
_entity_poly.entity_id
_entity_poly.type
_entity_poly.pdbx_seq_one_letter_code
_entity_poly.pdbx_strand_id
1 'polypeptide(L)'
;FKLKTKHNKGHIAQVVCDATRLRHHAQVVVHKIMKKLILILIQVLFLCILNACEMKHTEKELESNFTIEQIADLRKITEFFKNSICDDTGLDFKVCFNEKNYGSLLVNAFELLSRIDFDEQQKLYKQISSTTFDEIWMFCEATRYPSKRKFQDICSVYDGKYQKYLIDLGKKNIRIAKYADKIQASGGFNVFDIGLNEIFKENSYFDLDDPNIQLILAIHFLSINDQIKRNPLLNELEEPLKIAPLE
;
A
#
# COMPACT_ATOMS: atom_id res chain seq x y z
N PHE A 1 -94.56 -23.98 -0.91
CA PHE A 1 -93.26 -23.36 -1.17
C PHE A 1 -92.12 -24.30 -0.73
N LYS A 2 -91.58 -25.11 -1.64
CA LYS A 2 -90.42 -25.98 -1.40
C LYS A 2 -89.20 -25.30 -2.05
N LEU A 3 -88.36 -24.65 -1.23
CA LEU A 3 -87.14 -23.99 -1.67
C LEU A 3 -86.01 -25.03 -1.84
N LYS A 4 -85.47 -25.09 -3.07
CA LYS A 4 -84.28 -25.86 -3.47
C LYS A 4 -83.03 -25.26 -2.79
N THR A 5 -82.50 -25.91 -1.77
CA THR A 5 -81.14 -25.66 -1.26
C THR A 5 -80.32 -26.95 -1.28
N LYS A 6 -79.82 -27.36 -2.45
CA LYS A 6 -78.92 -28.52 -2.52
C LYS A 6 -77.71 -28.38 -3.44
N HIS A 7 -77.46 -27.21 -4.04
CA HIS A 7 -76.42 -27.08 -5.07
C HIS A 7 -75.09 -26.42 -4.64
N ASN A 8 -74.95 -25.91 -3.41
CA ASN A 8 -73.82 -25.03 -3.08
C ASN A 8 -72.67 -25.65 -2.25
N LYS A 9 -72.78 -26.91 -1.80
CA LYS A 9 -71.74 -27.52 -0.94
C LYS A 9 -70.53 -28.07 -1.71
N GLY A 10 -70.72 -28.58 -2.93
CA GLY A 10 -69.63 -29.13 -3.73
C GLY A 10 -68.65 -28.06 -4.23
N HIS A 11 -69.15 -26.87 -4.55
CA HIS A 11 -68.34 -25.79 -5.10
C HIS A 11 -67.40 -25.15 -4.06
N ILE A 12 -67.84 -25.08 -2.80
CA ILE A 12 -67.02 -24.56 -1.69
C ILE A 12 -65.90 -25.55 -1.34
N ALA A 13 -66.19 -26.86 -1.34
CA ALA A 13 -65.18 -27.88 -1.07
C ALA A 13 -64.07 -27.89 -2.13
N GLN A 14 -64.43 -27.71 -3.40
CA GLN A 14 -63.46 -27.62 -4.51
C GLN A 14 -62.53 -26.41 -4.36
N VAL A 15 -63.10 -25.22 -4.09
CA VAL A 15 -62.34 -23.97 -3.93
C VAL A 15 -61.40 -24.03 -2.72
N VAL A 16 -61.83 -24.65 -1.62
CA VAL A 16 -60.98 -24.84 -0.44
C VAL A 16 -59.81 -25.77 -0.77
N CYS A 17 -60.05 -26.90 -1.44
CA CYS A 17 -58.99 -27.83 -1.86
C CYS A 17 -57.95 -27.18 -2.79
N ASP A 18 -58.41 -26.38 -3.77
CA ASP A 18 -57.52 -25.70 -4.71
C ASP A 18 -56.67 -24.63 -4.00
N ALA A 19 -57.25 -23.91 -3.04
CA ALA A 19 -56.54 -22.93 -2.22
C ALA A 19 -55.46 -23.58 -1.33
N THR A 20 -55.73 -24.72 -0.69
CA THR A 20 -54.71 -25.44 0.11
C THR A 20 -53.59 -25.96 -0.78
N ARG A 21 -53.92 -26.46 -1.99
CA ARG A 21 -52.93 -26.96 -2.95
C ARG A 21 -52.00 -25.84 -3.42
N LEU A 22 -52.55 -24.67 -3.75
CA LEU A 22 -51.76 -23.47 -4.10
C LEU A 22 -50.85 -23.01 -2.97
N ARG A 23 -51.35 -23.00 -1.72
CA ARG A 23 -50.55 -22.65 -0.54
C ARG A 23 -49.38 -23.61 -0.32
N HIS A 24 -49.63 -24.91 -0.45
CA HIS A 24 -48.60 -25.94 -0.30
C HIS A 24 -47.56 -25.84 -1.42
N HIS A 25 -47.96 -25.61 -2.67
CA HIS A 25 -47.01 -25.40 -3.77
C HIS A 25 -46.17 -24.14 -3.55
N ALA A 26 -46.77 -23.04 -3.11
CA ALA A 26 -46.04 -21.81 -2.81
C ALA A 26 -45.00 -22.00 -1.69
N GLN A 27 -45.35 -22.67 -0.59
CA GLN A 27 -44.41 -22.97 0.51
C GLN A 27 -43.23 -23.84 0.06
N VAL A 28 -43.47 -24.86 -0.77
CA VAL A 28 -42.42 -25.72 -1.30
C VAL A 28 -41.47 -24.94 -2.23
N VAL A 29 -42.00 -24.02 -3.04
CA VAL A 29 -41.20 -23.17 -3.93
C VAL A 29 -40.35 -22.18 -3.13
N VAL A 30 -40.92 -21.51 -2.12
CA VAL A 30 -40.19 -20.58 -1.26
C VAL A 30 -39.05 -21.29 -0.51
N HIS A 31 -39.32 -22.48 0.03
CA HIS A 31 -38.30 -23.29 0.72
C HIS A 31 -37.13 -23.69 -0.21
N LYS A 32 -37.44 -24.03 -1.47
CA LYS A 32 -36.43 -24.39 -2.47
C LYS A 32 -35.58 -23.18 -2.89
N ILE A 33 -36.18 -21.99 -2.96
CA ILE A 33 -35.47 -20.72 -3.25
C ILE A 33 -34.57 -20.32 -2.08
N MET A 34 -35.07 -20.37 -0.84
CA MET A 34 -34.27 -20.06 0.36
C MET A 34 -33.05 -20.97 0.51
N LYS A 35 -33.20 -22.29 0.29
CA LYS A 35 -32.06 -23.23 0.32
C LYS A 35 -30.99 -22.89 -0.71
N LYS A 36 -31.37 -22.46 -1.92
CA LYS A 36 -30.42 -22.04 -2.95
C LYS A 36 -29.68 -20.75 -2.57
N LEU A 37 -30.38 -19.77 -1.98
CA LEU A 37 -29.76 -18.51 -1.53
C LEU A 37 -28.74 -18.75 -0.41
N ILE A 38 -29.06 -19.62 0.55
CA ILE A 38 -28.12 -19.99 1.63
C ILE A 38 -26.87 -20.66 1.06
N LEU A 39 -27.02 -21.57 0.09
CA LEU A 39 -25.89 -22.23 -0.57
C LEU A 39 -24.98 -21.24 -1.31
N ILE A 40 -25.55 -20.25 -2.00
CA ILE A 40 -24.78 -19.19 -2.68
C ILE A 40 -24.04 -18.32 -1.66
N LEU A 41 -24.68 -17.93 -0.56
CA LEU A 41 -24.04 -17.15 0.51
C LEU A 41 -22.86 -17.90 1.15
N ILE A 42 -23.00 -19.21 1.39
CA ILE A 42 -21.91 -20.05 1.91
C ILE A 42 -20.76 -20.14 0.91
N GLN A 43 -21.04 -20.28 -0.39
CA GLN A 43 -20.01 -20.32 -1.43
C GLN A 43 -19.25 -18.99 -1.56
N VAL A 44 -19.95 -17.86 -1.49
CA VAL A 44 -19.33 -16.53 -1.48
C VAL A 44 -18.47 -16.33 -0.23
N LEU A 45 -18.98 -16.74 0.94
CA LEU A 45 -18.22 -16.67 2.19
C LEU A 45 -16.95 -17.54 2.13
N PHE A 46 -17.04 -18.75 1.58
CA PHE A 46 -15.89 -19.64 1.41
C PHE A 46 -14.86 -19.06 0.44
N LEU A 47 -15.30 -18.41 -0.64
CA LEU A 47 -14.42 -17.70 -1.57
C LEU A 47 -13.71 -16.51 -0.91
N CYS A 48 -14.39 -15.77 -0.02
CA CYS A 48 -13.79 -14.70 0.77
C CYS A 48 -12.72 -15.22 1.75
N ILE A 49 -12.92 -16.39 2.35
CA ILE A 49 -11.96 -17.00 3.30
C ILE A 49 -10.70 -17.50 2.57
N LEU A 50 -10.84 -18.02 1.36
CA LEU A 50 -9.69 -18.48 0.56
C LEU A 50 -8.79 -17.33 0.09
N ASN A 51 -9.34 -16.15 -0.15
CA ASN A 51 -8.56 -14.93 -0.47
C ASN A 51 -7.99 -14.23 0.77
N ALA A 52 -8.40 -14.61 1.99
CA ALA A 52 -7.93 -13.99 3.22
C ALA A 52 -6.62 -14.63 3.77
N CYS A 53 -6.07 -15.62 3.08
CA CYS A 53 -4.97 -16.45 3.59
C CYS A 53 -3.69 -16.38 2.75
N GLU A 54 -3.10 -15.19 2.61
CA GLU A 54 -1.67 -15.01 2.34
C GLU A 54 -1.12 -13.77 3.07
N MET A 55 -1.23 -13.74 4.40
CA MET A 55 -0.49 -12.74 5.21
C MET A 55 -0.04 -13.38 6.51
N LYS A 56 1.00 -14.20 6.46
CA LYS A 56 1.60 -14.81 7.67
C LYS A 56 2.86 -14.11 8.18
N HIS A 57 3.22 -12.95 7.63
CA HIS A 57 4.45 -12.26 8.02
C HIS A 57 4.31 -10.74 8.16
N THR A 58 3.11 -10.18 8.34
CA THR A 58 3.09 -8.77 8.76
C THR A 58 3.58 -8.69 10.19
N GLU A 59 4.78 -8.14 10.37
CA GLU A 59 5.55 -8.28 11.59
C GLU A 59 4.96 -7.48 12.76
N LYS A 60 5.17 -7.99 13.97
CA LYS A 60 4.66 -7.41 15.22
C LYS A 60 4.96 -5.92 15.36
N GLU A 61 6.07 -5.46 14.78
CA GLU A 61 6.52 -4.07 14.73
C GLU A 61 5.58 -3.16 13.93
N LEU A 62 5.05 -3.64 12.81
CA LEU A 62 4.12 -2.87 11.99
C LEU A 62 2.77 -2.75 12.71
N GLU A 63 2.27 -3.86 13.26
CA GLU A 63 1.02 -3.93 14.01
C GLU A 63 1.06 -3.17 15.34
N SER A 64 2.25 -3.01 15.95
CA SER A 64 2.39 -2.23 17.18
C SER A 64 2.38 -0.72 16.94
N ASN A 65 2.66 -0.27 15.71
CA ASN A 65 2.82 1.15 15.39
C ASN A 65 1.64 1.70 14.57
N PHE A 66 1.07 0.90 13.68
CA PHE A 66 0.05 1.34 12.72
C PHE A 66 -1.31 0.68 12.94
N THR A 67 -2.38 1.40 12.58
CA THR A 67 -3.74 0.83 12.53
C THR A 67 -3.89 -0.12 11.35
N ILE A 68 -4.95 -0.94 11.33
CA ILE A 68 -5.21 -1.88 10.23
C ILE A 68 -5.39 -1.11 8.90
N GLU A 69 -6.06 0.03 8.93
CA GLU A 69 -6.26 0.90 7.77
C GLU A 69 -4.92 1.46 7.26
N GLN A 70 -4.07 1.94 8.18
CA GLN A 70 -2.73 2.44 7.83
C GLN A 70 -1.85 1.31 7.26
N ILE A 71 -1.90 0.11 7.82
CA ILE A 71 -1.18 -1.06 7.31
C ILE A 71 -1.61 -1.39 5.88
N ALA A 72 -2.91 -1.31 5.57
CA ALA A 72 -3.40 -1.49 4.21
C ALA A 72 -2.81 -0.46 3.24
N ASP A 73 -2.71 0.80 3.65
CA ASP A 73 -2.07 1.86 2.85
C ASP A 73 -0.55 1.64 2.70
N LEU A 74 0.16 1.20 3.74
CA LEU A 74 1.59 0.87 3.69
C LEU A 74 1.88 -0.29 2.72
N ARG A 75 0.96 -1.26 2.61
CA ARG A 75 1.04 -2.31 1.59
C ARG A 75 0.90 -1.74 0.19
N LYS A 76 -0.05 -0.83 -0.06
CA LYS A 76 -0.17 -0.15 -1.37
C LYS A 76 1.10 0.61 -1.73
N ILE A 77 1.74 1.29 -0.76
CA ILE A 77 3.01 1.98 -0.96
C ILE A 77 4.11 1.00 -1.41
N THR A 78 4.22 -0.13 -0.71
CA THR A 78 5.22 -1.17 -1.02
C THR A 78 4.97 -1.81 -2.38
N GLU A 79 3.71 -2.14 -2.69
CA GLU A 79 3.30 -2.69 -3.98
C GLU A 79 3.54 -1.71 -5.13
N PHE A 80 3.21 -0.43 -4.97
CA PHE A 80 3.50 0.60 -5.97
C PHE A 80 4.99 0.68 -6.28
N PHE A 81 5.83 0.73 -5.24
CA PHE A 81 7.28 0.79 -5.42
C PHE A 81 7.80 -0.44 -6.15
N LYS A 82 7.40 -1.63 -5.70
CA LYS A 82 7.73 -2.90 -6.33
C LYS A 82 7.36 -2.88 -7.82
N ASN A 83 6.11 -2.54 -8.15
CA ASN A 83 5.62 -2.56 -9.53
C ASN A 83 6.35 -1.54 -10.40
N SER A 84 6.73 -0.39 -9.84
CA SER A 84 7.50 0.65 -10.54
C SER A 84 8.89 0.16 -10.94
N ILE A 85 9.58 -0.61 -10.09
CA ILE A 85 10.94 -1.09 -10.37
C ILE A 85 10.98 -2.47 -11.06
N CYS A 86 9.88 -3.23 -11.00
CA CYS A 86 9.77 -4.60 -11.52
C CYS A 86 8.99 -4.72 -12.84
N ASP A 87 8.62 -3.60 -13.46
CA ASP A 87 7.87 -3.57 -14.73
C ASP A 87 6.59 -4.43 -14.70
N ASP A 88 5.91 -4.51 -13.53
CA ASP A 88 4.69 -5.30 -13.28
C ASP A 88 4.76 -6.78 -13.72
N THR A 89 5.96 -7.38 -13.64
CA THR A 89 6.22 -8.76 -14.08
C THR A 89 5.59 -9.83 -13.17
N GLY A 90 5.00 -9.44 -12.03
CA GLY A 90 4.50 -10.37 -11.01
C GLY A 90 5.60 -11.13 -10.26
N LEU A 91 6.87 -10.83 -10.52
CA LEU A 91 8.00 -11.45 -9.84
C LEU A 91 7.99 -11.15 -8.33
N ASP A 92 8.61 -12.03 -7.56
CA ASP A 92 8.92 -11.76 -6.16
C ASP A 92 9.83 -10.53 -6.02
N PHE A 93 9.71 -9.79 -4.91
CA PHE A 93 10.44 -8.56 -4.68
C PHE A 93 11.96 -8.78 -4.76
N LYS A 94 12.49 -9.78 -4.06
CA LYS A 94 13.93 -10.08 -4.03
C LYS A 94 14.44 -10.50 -5.39
N VAL A 95 13.68 -11.36 -6.09
CA VAL A 95 14.05 -11.86 -7.42
C VAL A 95 14.18 -10.69 -8.39
N CYS A 96 13.11 -9.90 -8.52
CA CYS A 96 13.13 -8.73 -9.40
C CYS A 96 14.23 -7.73 -9.02
N PHE A 97 14.36 -7.41 -7.72
CA PHE A 97 15.33 -6.42 -7.26
C PHE A 97 16.77 -6.85 -7.58
N ASN A 98 17.07 -8.16 -7.54
CA ASN A 98 18.39 -8.67 -7.90
C ASN A 98 18.62 -8.78 -9.41
N GLU A 99 17.60 -9.10 -10.21
CA GLU A 99 17.73 -9.30 -11.66
C GLU A 99 18.13 -8.03 -12.43
N LYS A 100 17.79 -6.85 -11.90
CA LYS A 100 18.04 -5.58 -12.59
C LYS A 100 19.52 -5.19 -12.67
N ASN A 101 20.44 -5.90 -12.00
CA ASN A 101 21.90 -5.70 -12.04
C ASN A 101 22.29 -4.21 -12.06
N TYR A 102 21.88 -3.49 -11.02
CA TYR A 102 22.22 -2.08 -10.88
C TYR A 102 23.76 -1.98 -10.76
N GLY A 103 24.42 -1.44 -11.79
CA GLY A 103 25.89 -1.32 -11.94
C GLY A 103 26.67 -0.61 -10.81
N SER A 104 27.21 0.60 -11.01
CA SER A 104 28.01 1.33 -10.00
C SER A 104 27.21 2.27 -9.08
N LEU A 105 27.62 2.35 -7.80
CA LEU A 105 26.99 3.06 -6.64
C LEU A 105 26.02 4.23 -6.91
N LEU A 106 26.48 5.33 -7.53
CA LEU A 106 25.69 6.56 -7.69
C LEU A 106 24.78 6.52 -8.92
N VAL A 107 25.29 5.96 -10.03
CA VAL A 107 24.51 5.78 -11.27
C VAL A 107 23.29 4.90 -10.99
N ASN A 108 23.43 3.92 -10.10
CA ASN A 108 22.40 2.94 -9.78
C ASN A 108 21.19 3.50 -9.05
N ALA A 109 21.41 4.41 -8.09
CA ALA A 109 20.31 5.01 -7.35
C ALA A 109 19.45 5.84 -8.33
N PHE A 110 20.08 6.62 -9.21
CA PHE A 110 19.36 7.36 -10.24
C PHE A 110 18.69 6.46 -11.28
N GLU A 111 19.31 5.34 -11.66
CA GLU A 111 18.68 4.36 -12.56
C GLU A 111 17.42 3.75 -11.93
N LEU A 112 17.49 3.32 -10.67
CA LEU A 112 16.31 2.83 -9.94
C LEU A 112 15.22 3.90 -9.85
N LEU A 113 15.58 5.12 -9.45
CA LEU A 113 14.65 6.24 -9.31
C LEU A 113 14.04 6.65 -10.66
N SER A 114 14.76 6.49 -11.77
CA SER A 114 14.24 6.80 -13.12
C SER A 114 13.06 5.94 -13.55
N ARG A 115 12.86 4.78 -12.90
CA ARG A 115 11.73 3.87 -13.14
C ARG A 115 10.47 4.29 -12.38
N ILE A 116 10.60 5.16 -11.40
CA ILE A 116 9.48 5.63 -10.58
C ILE A 116 8.88 6.87 -11.26
N ASP A 117 7.74 6.69 -11.90
CA ASP A 117 7.00 7.80 -12.49
C ASP A 117 6.45 8.72 -11.37
N PHE A 118 6.82 10.00 -11.44
CA PHE A 118 6.46 10.96 -10.40
C PHE A 118 4.97 11.29 -10.41
N ASP A 119 4.31 11.33 -11.57
CA ASP A 119 2.89 11.62 -11.66
C ASP A 119 2.07 10.46 -11.09
N GLU A 120 2.47 9.22 -11.35
CA GLU A 120 1.89 8.03 -10.73
C GLU A 120 2.14 7.99 -9.22
N GLN A 121 3.33 8.38 -8.76
CA GLN A 121 3.59 8.51 -7.32
C GLN A 121 2.70 9.58 -6.66
N GLN A 122 2.44 10.71 -7.31
CA GLN A 122 1.48 11.70 -6.79
C GLN A 122 0.04 11.15 -6.77
N LYS A 123 -0.32 10.22 -7.66
CA LYS A 123 -1.62 9.52 -7.60
C LYS A 123 -1.67 8.55 -6.42
N LEU A 124 -0.60 7.80 -6.15
CA LEU A 124 -0.50 6.95 -4.95
C LEU A 124 -0.80 7.76 -3.67
N TYR A 125 -0.20 8.95 -3.52
CA TYR A 125 -0.43 9.80 -2.35
C TYR A 125 -1.90 10.21 -2.17
N LYS A 126 -2.66 10.32 -3.25
CA LYS A 126 -4.10 10.62 -3.21
C LYS A 126 -4.96 9.38 -2.92
N GLN A 127 -4.41 8.18 -3.09
CA GLN A 127 -5.11 6.90 -2.88
C GLN A 127 -4.94 6.35 -1.46
N ILE A 128 -3.85 6.72 -0.78
CA ILE A 128 -3.67 6.45 0.64
C ILE A 128 -4.40 7.50 1.48
N SER A 129 -4.78 7.15 2.71
CA SER A 129 -5.40 8.11 3.61
C SER A 129 -4.41 9.20 4.02
N SER A 130 -4.90 10.42 4.22
CA SER A 130 -4.07 11.52 4.74
C SER A 130 -3.48 11.15 6.11
N THR A 131 -4.22 10.42 6.94
CA THR A 131 -3.73 9.90 8.22
C THR A 131 -2.59 8.88 8.10
N THR A 132 -2.42 8.21 6.95
CA THR A 132 -1.20 7.41 6.70
C THR A 132 -0.09 8.30 6.20
N PHE A 133 -0.38 9.20 5.25
CA PHE A 133 0.61 10.12 4.70
C PHE A 133 1.27 10.96 5.81
N ASP A 134 0.45 11.59 6.67
CA ASP A 134 0.87 12.49 7.75
C ASP A 134 1.61 11.80 8.92
N GLU A 135 1.76 10.47 8.87
CA GLU A 135 2.53 9.68 9.84
C GLU A 135 3.91 9.27 9.32
N ILE A 136 4.14 9.48 8.01
CA ILE A 136 5.38 9.14 7.30
C ILE A 136 6.04 10.42 6.80
N TRP A 137 5.26 11.23 6.09
CA TRP A 137 5.71 12.37 5.32
C TRP A 137 5.01 13.67 5.73
N MET A 138 5.73 14.76 5.61
CA MET A 138 5.19 16.11 5.64
C MET A 138 5.86 16.97 4.59
N PHE A 139 5.18 18.03 4.15
CA PHE A 139 5.81 19.05 3.34
C PHE A 139 6.56 20.03 4.23
N CYS A 140 7.85 20.17 3.99
CA CYS A 140 8.72 21.12 4.67
C CYS A 140 9.18 22.22 3.71
N GLU A 141 9.52 23.39 4.27
CA GLU A 141 10.15 24.46 3.49
C GLU A 141 11.66 24.29 3.55
N ALA A 142 12.30 24.21 2.38
CA ALA A 142 13.74 24.17 2.23
C ALA A 142 14.23 25.45 1.53
N THR A 143 15.47 25.86 1.82
CA THR A 143 16.09 27.04 1.21
C THR A 143 17.36 26.64 0.47
N ARG A 144 17.41 26.94 -0.84
CA ARG A 144 18.63 26.74 -1.64
C ARG A 144 19.57 27.92 -1.50
N TYR A 145 20.82 27.65 -1.14
CA TYR A 145 21.89 28.64 -1.15
C TYR A 145 22.74 28.52 -2.43
N PRO A 146 23.32 29.64 -2.92
CA PRO A 146 23.26 31.00 -2.36
C PRO A 146 22.00 31.79 -2.76
N SER A 147 21.16 31.28 -3.66
CA SER A 147 20.03 32.04 -4.23
C SER A 147 18.93 32.42 -3.23
N LYS A 148 18.93 31.81 -2.03
CA LYS A 148 17.91 31.93 -0.98
C LYS A 148 16.49 31.62 -1.47
N ARG A 149 16.36 30.87 -2.57
CA ARG A 149 15.05 30.45 -3.07
C ARG A 149 14.47 29.40 -2.13
N LYS A 150 13.25 29.64 -1.68
CA LYS A 150 12.46 28.72 -0.89
C LYS A 150 11.73 27.74 -1.81
N PHE A 151 11.64 26.49 -1.41
CA PHE A 151 10.91 25.45 -2.13
C PHE A 151 10.29 24.48 -1.14
N GLN A 152 9.26 23.74 -1.57
CA GLN A 152 8.66 22.68 -0.78
C GLN A 152 9.38 21.37 -1.02
N ASP A 153 9.69 20.64 0.04
CA ASP A 153 10.31 19.34 -0.02
C ASP A 153 9.51 18.32 0.80
N ILE A 154 9.72 17.03 0.54
CA ILE A 154 9.17 15.97 1.38
C ILE A 154 10.15 15.66 2.52
N CYS A 155 9.65 15.74 3.74
CA CYS A 155 10.38 15.49 4.97
C CYS A 155 9.73 14.36 5.75
N SER A 156 10.49 13.77 6.67
CA SER A 156 9.93 12.81 7.62
C SER A 156 9.20 13.56 8.74
N VAL A 157 8.08 13.01 9.20
CA VAL A 157 7.34 13.55 10.34
C VAL A 157 8.10 13.25 11.63
N TYR A 158 8.53 14.31 12.32
CA TYR A 158 9.18 14.16 13.62
C TYR A 158 8.25 13.47 14.62
N ASP A 159 8.74 12.40 15.26
CA ASP A 159 7.97 11.54 16.17
C ASP A 159 6.69 10.92 15.55
N GLY A 160 6.59 10.87 14.22
CA GLY A 160 5.53 10.17 13.50
C GLY A 160 5.62 8.65 13.69
N LYS A 161 4.54 7.92 13.40
CA LYS A 161 4.53 6.46 13.54
C LYS A 161 5.60 5.76 12.72
N TYR A 162 5.96 6.29 11.54
CA TYR A 162 7.06 5.71 10.76
C TYR A 162 8.40 5.79 11.50
N GLN A 163 8.69 6.92 12.15
CA GLN A 163 9.90 7.07 12.95
C GLN A 163 9.90 6.10 14.16
N LYS A 164 8.76 5.95 14.84
CA LYS A 164 8.61 4.99 15.95
C LYS A 164 8.79 3.54 15.50
N TYR A 165 8.20 3.19 14.35
CA TYR A 165 8.37 1.91 13.69
C TYR A 165 9.85 1.62 13.36
N LEU A 166 10.57 2.58 12.78
CA LEU A 166 12.01 2.44 12.52
C LEU A 166 12.82 2.21 13.79
N ILE A 167 12.50 2.93 14.88
CA ILE A 167 13.15 2.77 16.18
C ILE A 167 12.88 1.37 16.76
N ASP A 168 11.64 0.88 16.68
CA ASP A 168 11.26 -0.44 17.17
C ASP A 168 11.95 -1.56 16.39
N LEU A 169 11.94 -1.49 15.06
CA LEU A 169 12.66 -2.46 14.23
C LEU A 169 14.17 -2.37 14.43
N GLY A 170 14.69 -1.17 14.66
CA GLY A 170 16.10 -0.89 14.95
C GLY A 170 16.64 -1.64 16.17
N LYS A 171 15.78 -1.99 17.15
CA LYS A 171 16.15 -2.82 18.30
C LYS A 171 16.64 -4.22 17.89
N LYS A 172 16.22 -4.70 16.73
CA LYS A 172 16.59 -6.01 16.17
C LYS A 172 17.53 -5.89 14.97
N ASN A 173 17.52 -4.75 14.27
CA ASN A 173 18.34 -4.50 13.10
C ASN A 173 19.18 -3.23 13.28
N ILE A 174 20.47 -3.40 13.59
CA ILE A 174 21.39 -2.29 13.87
C ILE A 174 21.52 -1.30 12.70
N ARG A 175 21.32 -1.75 11.45
CA ARG A 175 21.41 -0.87 10.30
C ARG A 175 20.17 0.02 10.16
N ILE A 176 19.00 -0.51 10.52
CA ILE A 176 17.77 0.27 10.63
C ILE A 176 17.83 1.25 11.80
N ALA A 177 18.42 0.87 12.94
CA ALA A 177 18.64 1.82 14.05
C ALA A 177 19.44 3.06 13.59
N LYS A 178 20.55 2.85 12.88
CA LYS A 178 21.34 3.95 12.30
C LYS A 178 20.56 4.79 11.30
N TYR A 179 19.69 4.16 10.51
CA TYR A 179 18.82 4.86 9.57
C TYR A 179 17.80 5.75 10.30
N ALA A 180 17.17 5.22 11.36
CA ALA A 180 16.24 5.94 12.21
C ALA A 180 16.90 7.19 12.83
N ASP A 181 18.12 7.04 13.39
CA ASP A 181 18.87 8.14 14.00
C ASP A 181 19.14 9.26 12.98
N LYS A 182 19.51 8.89 11.75
CA LYS A 182 19.79 9.87 10.69
C LYS A 182 18.56 10.64 10.27
N ILE A 183 17.43 9.96 10.01
CA ILE A 183 16.17 10.62 9.66
C ILE A 183 15.72 11.54 10.80
N GLN A 184 15.83 11.09 12.04
CA GLN A 184 15.48 11.90 13.20
C GLN A 184 16.33 13.18 13.29
N ALA A 185 17.63 13.06 13.01
CA ALA A 185 18.57 14.17 13.08
C ALA A 185 18.43 15.16 11.91
N SER A 186 18.17 14.67 10.69
CA SER A 186 18.09 15.49 9.49
C SER A 186 16.68 16.05 9.23
N GLY A 187 15.64 15.35 9.69
CA GLY A 187 14.24 15.59 9.32
C GLY A 187 13.91 15.22 7.87
N GLY A 188 14.85 14.64 7.11
CA GLY A 188 14.70 14.38 5.69
C GLY A 188 15.38 13.10 5.25
N PHE A 189 15.00 12.63 4.06
CA PHE A 189 15.57 11.44 3.45
C PHE A 189 16.80 11.84 2.62
N ASN A 190 17.90 11.10 2.73
CA ASN A 190 19.08 11.33 1.91
C ASN A 190 19.43 10.08 1.08
N VAL A 191 19.80 10.27 -0.19
CA VAL A 191 20.17 9.17 -1.10
C VAL A 191 21.30 8.27 -0.55
N PHE A 192 22.13 8.78 0.36
CA PHE A 192 23.22 8.04 1.00
C PHE A 192 22.83 7.37 2.33
N ASP A 193 21.57 7.50 2.76
CA ASP A 193 21.13 6.89 4.02
C ASP A 193 20.88 5.39 3.90
N ILE A 194 20.53 4.90 2.71
CA ILE A 194 20.48 3.48 2.35
C ILE A 194 21.10 3.32 0.96
N GLY A 195 22.36 2.91 0.89
CA GLY A 195 23.05 2.65 -0.37
C GLY A 195 22.66 1.29 -0.97
N LEU A 196 22.48 1.23 -2.30
CA LEU A 196 22.17 -0.02 -3.01
C LEU A 196 23.25 -1.10 -2.81
N ASN A 197 24.52 -0.73 -2.71
CA ASN A 197 25.60 -1.66 -2.39
C ASN A 197 25.45 -2.33 -1.02
N GLU A 198 24.86 -1.63 -0.05
CA GLU A 198 24.61 -2.20 1.27
C GLU A 198 23.51 -3.24 1.20
N ILE A 199 22.52 -3.03 0.33
CA ILE A 199 21.42 -3.97 0.08
C ILE A 199 21.95 -5.25 -0.59
N PHE A 200 22.80 -5.13 -1.61
CA PHE A 200 23.33 -6.26 -2.38
C PHE A 200 24.50 -7.00 -1.72
N LYS A 201 25.02 -6.52 -0.60
CA LYS A 201 26.17 -7.15 0.05
C LYS A 201 25.80 -8.54 0.56
N GLU A 202 26.73 -9.49 0.44
CA GLU A 202 26.61 -10.76 1.16
C GLU A 202 26.47 -10.51 2.68
N ASN A 203 25.50 -11.17 3.32
CA ASN A 203 25.10 -10.91 4.72
C ASN A 203 24.64 -9.46 4.97
N SER A 204 23.94 -8.87 4.00
CA SER A 204 23.25 -7.59 4.12
C SER A 204 22.30 -7.58 5.33
N TYR A 205 22.19 -6.42 5.99
CA TYR A 205 21.15 -6.16 6.99
C TYR A 205 19.78 -5.92 6.37
N PHE A 206 19.69 -5.87 5.04
CA PHE A 206 18.47 -5.70 4.27
C PHE A 206 18.10 -7.05 3.64
N ASP A 207 17.43 -7.89 4.42
CA ASP A 207 16.83 -9.10 3.87
C ASP A 207 15.67 -8.71 2.95
N LEU A 208 15.80 -8.98 1.66
CA LEU A 208 14.78 -8.61 0.68
C LEU A 208 13.54 -9.51 0.74
N ASP A 209 13.59 -10.63 1.46
CA ASP A 209 12.42 -11.46 1.76
C ASP A 209 11.62 -10.93 2.97
N ASP A 210 12.18 -10.00 3.73
CA ASP A 210 11.57 -9.40 4.92
C ASP A 210 10.64 -8.23 4.52
N PRO A 211 9.32 -8.31 4.81
CA PRO A 211 8.37 -7.27 4.41
C PRO A 211 8.57 -5.93 5.13
N ASN A 212 9.11 -5.91 6.36
CA ASN A 212 9.52 -4.65 7.00
C ASN A 212 10.61 -3.95 6.19
N ILE A 213 11.60 -4.72 5.72
CA ILE A 213 12.69 -4.20 4.89
C ILE A 213 12.15 -3.68 3.56
N GLN A 214 11.29 -4.43 2.88
CA GLN A 214 10.66 -4.00 1.63
C GLN A 214 9.91 -2.66 1.80
N LEU A 215 9.13 -2.50 2.87
CA LEU A 215 8.43 -1.25 3.19
C LEU A 215 9.41 -0.09 3.43
N ILE A 216 10.50 -0.33 4.16
CA ILE A 216 11.52 0.69 4.43
C ILE A 216 12.18 1.17 3.14
N LEU A 217 12.54 0.24 2.25
CA LEU A 217 13.11 0.57 0.94
C LEU A 217 12.10 1.35 0.09
N ALA A 218 10.83 0.95 0.08
CA ALA A 218 9.78 1.65 -0.64
C ALA A 218 9.64 3.10 -0.18
N ILE A 219 9.47 3.33 1.13
CA ILE A 219 9.35 4.69 1.67
C ILE A 219 10.62 5.49 1.40
N HIS A 220 11.80 4.90 1.57
CA HIS A 220 13.08 5.57 1.31
C HIS A 220 13.17 6.07 -0.13
N PHE A 221 13.08 5.17 -1.11
CA PHE A 221 13.30 5.54 -2.52
C PHE A 221 12.16 6.38 -3.09
N LEU A 222 10.91 6.19 -2.66
CA LEU A 222 9.82 7.09 -3.03
C LEU A 222 10.06 8.50 -2.50
N SER A 223 10.54 8.64 -1.27
CA SER A 223 10.88 9.96 -0.72
C SER A 223 11.97 10.64 -1.56
N ILE A 224 13.05 9.94 -1.87
CA ILE A 224 14.13 10.48 -2.71
C ILE A 224 13.63 10.87 -4.11
N ASN A 225 12.77 10.04 -4.74
CA ASN A 225 12.20 10.38 -6.05
C ASN A 225 11.40 11.68 -5.98
N ASP A 226 10.61 11.84 -4.94
CA ASP A 226 9.80 13.03 -4.73
C ASP A 226 10.68 14.29 -4.55
N GLN A 227 11.70 14.22 -3.69
CA GLN A 227 12.65 15.33 -3.48
C GLN A 227 13.30 15.80 -4.79
N ILE A 228 13.72 14.84 -5.63
CA ILE A 228 14.38 15.13 -6.92
C ILE A 228 13.40 15.72 -7.94
N LYS A 229 12.17 15.20 -8.01
CA LYS A 229 11.22 15.49 -9.09
C LYS A 229 10.25 16.62 -8.78
N ARG A 230 9.94 16.89 -7.51
CA ARG A 230 9.00 17.94 -7.08
C ARG A 230 9.44 19.34 -7.50
N ASN A 231 10.75 19.58 -7.55
CA ASN A 231 11.30 20.91 -7.82
C ASN A 231 12.24 20.89 -9.04
N PRO A 232 11.71 20.68 -10.26
CA PRO A 232 12.54 20.52 -11.47
C PRO A 232 13.42 21.75 -11.77
N LEU A 233 12.95 22.95 -11.41
CA LEU A 233 13.68 24.21 -11.57
C LEU A 233 14.95 24.31 -10.70
N LEU A 234 15.11 23.44 -9.72
CA LEU A 234 16.37 23.32 -8.97
C LEU A 234 17.43 22.56 -9.79
N ASN A 235 17.01 21.67 -10.70
CA ASN A 235 17.92 20.85 -11.51
C ASN A 235 18.41 21.60 -12.77
N GLU A 236 17.64 22.59 -13.26
CA GLU A 236 17.98 23.38 -14.46
C GLU A 236 18.99 24.52 -14.22
N LEU A 237 19.26 24.88 -12.96
CA LEU A 237 20.11 26.03 -12.59
C LEU A 237 21.57 25.65 -12.32
N GLU A 238 22.03 24.52 -12.86
CA GLU A 238 23.46 24.28 -13.11
C GLU A 238 23.97 25.16 -14.27
N GLU A 239 23.62 26.46 -14.31
CA GLU A 239 24.54 27.39 -14.96
C GLU A 239 25.84 27.28 -14.16
N PRO A 240 26.98 26.97 -14.80
CA PRO A 240 28.24 26.86 -14.09
C PRO A 240 28.43 28.15 -13.32
N LEU A 241 28.62 28.03 -11.99
CA LEU A 241 29.22 29.09 -11.20
C LEU A 241 30.37 29.61 -12.05
N LYS A 242 30.24 30.84 -12.57
CA LYS A 242 31.38 31.58 -13.10
C LYS A 242 32.28 31.75 -11.89
N ILE A 243 33.17 30.78 -11.69
CA ILE A 243 34.25 30.88 -10.73
C ILE A 243 35.02 32.09 -11.21
N ALA A 244 34.84 33.22 -10.52
CA ALA A 244 35.67 34.38 -10.75
C ALA A 244 37.11 33.90 -10.58
N PRO A 245 38.01 34.18 -11.54
CA PRO A 245 39.40 33.80 -11.39
C PRO A 245 39.90 34.37 -10.06
N LEU A 246 40.53 33.51 -9.25
CA LEU A 246 41.25 33.93 -8.07
C LEU A 246 42.33 34.92 -8.53
N GLU A 247 42.14 36.20 -8.23
CA GLU A 247 43.20 37.22 -8.25
C GLU A 247 44.10 37.08 -7.02
#